data_AF-A0A2S2R9G8-F1
#
_entry.id   AF-A0A2S2R9G8-F1
#
_cell.length_a   1.000
_cell.length_b   1.000
_cell.length_c   1.000
_cell.angle_alpha   90.00
_cell.angle_beta   90.00
_cell.angle_gamma   90.00
#
_symmetry.space_group_name_H-M   'P 1'
#
loop_
_entity.id
_entity.type
_entity.pdbx_description
1 polymer ?
#
loop_
_entity_poly.entity_id
_entity_poly.type
_entity_poly.pdbx_seq_one_letter_code
_entity_poly.pdbx_strand_id
1 'polypeptide(L)'
;MLSNAANKGYFALEKLFKSKLLSTKSKSILYSSYLRPVLSYGCETWSVTKGDEEKLLTFERKVLRSIYGPIIENGEYRRRTNSEVYQIYSKPNMKSFIRGKLEIYWYNKRCNDWHYEREKT
;
A
#
# COMPACT_ATOMS: atom_id res chain seq x y z
N MET A 1 -0.57 -16.11 -2.68
CA MET A 1 -1.74 -15.81 -3.53
C MET A 1 -2.05 -14.32 -3.61
N LEU A 2 -1.93 -13.56 -2.51
CA LEU A 2 -2.15 -12.10 -2.40
C LEU A 2 -1.33 -11.19 -3.36
N SER A 3 -0.34 -11.74 -4.07
CA SER A 3 0.63 -10.96 -4.84
C SER A 3 0.45 -11.01 -6.35
N ASN A 4 -0.34 -11.92 -6.94
CA ASN A 4 -0.32 -12.07 -8.40
C ASN A 4 -1.00 -10.89 -9.12
N ALA A 5 -2.19 -10.47 -8.67
CA ALA A 5 -2.90 -9.33 -9.25
C ALA A 5 -2.14 -8.00 -9.04
N ALA A 6 -1.64 -7.76 -7.82
CA ALA A 6 -0.86 -6.57 -7.51
C ALA A 6 0.49 -6.54 -8.25
N ASN A 7 1.17 -7.68 -8.39
CA ASN A 7 2.40 -7.77 -9.19
C ASN A 7 2.11 -7.48 -10.65
N LYS A 8 1.08 -8.08 -11.25
CA LYS A 8 0.66 -7.81 -12.64
C LYS A 8 0.33 -6.33 -12.83
N GLY A 9 -0.43 -5.74 -11.91
CA GLY A 9 -0.73 -4.31 -11.92
C GLY A 9 0.52 -3.44 -11.81
N TYR A 10 1.48 -3.82 -10.96
CA TYR A 10 2.76 -3.11 -10.87
C TYR A 10 3.56 -3.20 -12.17
N PHE A 11 3.68 -4.38 -12.78
CA PHE A 11 4.41 -4.55 -14.05
C PHE A 11 3.75 -3.77 -15.20
N ALA A 12 2.41 -3.69 -15.23
CA ALA A 12 1.71 -2.84 -16.18
C ALA A 12 2.03 -1.34 -15.99
N LEU A 13 2.14 -0.89 -14.74
CA LEU A 13 2.44 0.50 -14.39
C LEU A 13 3.94 0.80 -14.24
N GLU A 14 4.81 -0.20 -14.38
CA GLU A 14 6.25 -0.08 -14.10
C GLU A 14 6.89 1.01 -14.97
N LYS A 15 6.52 1.05 -16.25
CA LYS A 15 6.97 2.09 -17.20
C LYS A 15 6.61 3.49 -16.72
N LEU A 16 5.43 3.67 -16.12
CA LEU A 16 4.97 4.95 -15.58
C LEU A 16 5.75 5.33 -14.32
N PHE A 17 6.02 4.39 -13.43
CA PHE A 17 6.81 4.66 -12.23
C PHE A 17 8.28 5.00 -12.55
N LYS A 18 8.86 4.40 -13.59
CA LYS A 18 10.22 4.69 -14.05
C LYS A 18 10.34 5.92 -14.94
N SER A 19 9.25 6.33 -15.60
CA SER A 19 9.25 7.48 -16.52
C SER A 19 9.67 8.78 -15.84
N LYS A 20 10.56 9.56 -16.48
CA LYS A 20 10.94 10.91 -16.02
C LYS A 20 9.89 11.98 -16.38
N LEU A 21 8.92 11.65 -17.23
CA LEU A 21 7.86 12.58 -17.66
C LEU A 21 6.84 12.85 -16.56
N LEU A 22 6.63 11.89 -15.66
CA LEU A 22 5.68 12.00 -14.56
C LEU A 22 6.38 12.51 -13.31
N SER A 23 5.76 13.48 -12.64
CA SER A 23 6.21 13.93 -11.33
C SER A 23 6.12 12.79 -10.31
N THR A 24 7.02 12.82 -9.33
CA THR A 24 7.00 11.92 -8.18
C THR A 24 5.67 11.96 -7.43
N LYS A 25 5.03 13.13 -7.37
CA LYS A 25 3.70 13.32 -6.76
C LYS A 25 2.62 12.55 -7.52
N SER A 26 2.56 12.68 -8.84
CA SER A 26 1.60 11.96 -9.68
C SER A 26 1.76 10.45 -9.58
N LYS A 27 3.01 9.96 -9.56
CA LYS A 27 3.32 8.55 -9.34
C LYS A 27 2.88 8.06 -7.96
N SER A 28 3.08 8.88 -6.92
CA SER A 28 2.65 8.56 -5.55
C SER A 28 1.11 8.50 -5.43
N ILE A 29 0.40 9.36 -6.17
CA ILE A 29 -1.06 9.33 -6.27
C ILE A 29 -1.49 8.02 -6.95
N LEU A 30 -0.88 7.67 -8.10
CA LEU A 30 -1.18 6.43 -8.83
C LEU A 30 -0.99 5.18 -7.97
N TYR A 31 0.09 5.12 -7.17
CA TYR A 31 0.27 4.06 -6.19
C TYR A 31 -0.88 4.03 -5.17
N SER A 32 -1.21 5.19 -4.59
CA SER A 32 -2.22 5.29 -3.54
C SER A 32 -3.65 5.03 -4.02
N SER A 33 -3.98 5.33 -5.28
CA SER A 33 -5.33 5.20 -5.83
C SER A 33 -5.58 3.85 -6.50
N TYR A 34 -4.56 3.24 -7.11
CA TYR A 34 -4.73 2.00 -7.87
C TYR A 34 -4.12 0.78 -7.17
N LEU A 35 -2.81 0.79 -6.93
CA LEU A 35 -2.13 -0.38 -6.36
C LEU A 35 -2.51 -0.62 -4.91
N ARG A 36 -2.66 0.45 -4.12
CA ARG A 36 -2.95 0.34 -2.70
C ARG A 36 -4.32 -0.30 -2.41
N PRO A 37 -5.43 0.07 -3.08
CA PRO A 37 -6.69 -0.66 -2.96
C PRO A 37 -6.61 -2.12 -3.41
N VAL A 38 -5.92 -2.42 -4.53
CA VAL A 38 -5.76 -3.80 -5.02
C VAL A 38 -5.06 -4.69 -3.99
N LEU A 39 -4.04 -4.17 -3.31
CA LEU A 39 -3.35 -4.86 -2.22
C LEU A 39 -4.24 -5.05 -0.99
N SER A 40 -5.05 -4.03 -0.67
CA SER A 40 -5.88 -4.02 0.54
C SER A 40 -7.09 -4.95 0.43
N TYR A 41 -7.71 -5.03 -0.75
CA TYR A 41 -8.89 -5.84 -0.99
C TYR A 41 -8.69 -7.31 -0.60
N GLY A 42 -7.55 -7.90 -0.97
CA GLY A 42 -7.24 -9.28 -0.59
C GLY A 42 -6.99 -9.48 0.91
N CYS A 43 -6.62 -8.42 1.63
CA CYS A 43 -6.34 -8.45 3.07
C CYS A 43 -7.59 -8.27 3.94
N GLU A 44 -8.66 -7.70 3.39
CA GLU A 44 -9.92 -7.49 4.10
C GLU A 44 -10.72 -8.79 4.28
N THR A 45 -10.61 -9.71 3.33
CA THR A 45 -11.39 -10.96 3.30
C THR A 45 -10.69 -12.14 3.95
N TRP A 46 -9.38 -12.05 4.23
CA TRP A 46 -8.56 -13.16 4.70
C TRP A 46 -7.75 -12.78 5.94
N SER A 47 -7.53 -13.75 6.84
CA SER A 47 -6.64 -13.59 7.99
C SER A 47 -5.20 -13.31 7.51
N VAL A 48 -4.76 -12.05 7.57
CA VAL A 48 -3.40 -11.67 7.20
C VAL A 48 -2.42 -12.27 8.20
N THR A 49 -1.52 -13.15 7.74
CA THR A 49 -0.46 -13.70 8.58
C THR A 49 0.69 -12.70 8.72
N LYS A 50 1.52 -12.81 9.78
CA LYS A 50 2.73 -11.97 9.93
C LYS A 50 3.63 -12.03 8.68
N GLY A 51 3.78 -13.21 8.08
CA GLY A 51 4.57 -13.38 6.86
C GLY A 51 3.97 -12.67 5.64
N ASP A 52 2.64 -12.54 5.56
CA ASP A 52 1.99 -11.77 4.50
C ASP A 52 2.14 -10.26 4.73
N GLU A 53 2.06 -9.78 5.97
CA GLU A 53 2.36 -8.38 6.31
C GLU A 53 3.77 -7.98 5.86
N GLU A 54 4.77 -8.83 6.12
CA GLU A 54 6.16 -8.57 5.71
C GLU A 54 6.33 -8.53 4.19
N LYS A 55 5.63 -9.42 3.47
CA LYS A 55 5.61 -9.43 1.99
C LYS A 55 4.96 -8.16 1.45
N LEU A 56 3.86 -7.70 2.05
CA LEU A 56 3.19 -6.45 1.67
C LEU A 56 4.09 -5.23 1.87
N LEU A 57 4.77 -5.16 3.02
CA LEU A 57 5.71 -4.08 3.30
C LEU A 57 6.92 -4.12 2.36
N THR A 58 7.41 -5.31 2.02
CA THR A 58 8.50 -5.48 1.03
C THR A 58 8.07 -5.01 -0.36
N PHE A 59 6.86 -5.36 -0.78
CA PHE A 59 6.28 -4.90 -2.03
C PHE A 59 6.11 -3.37 -2.05
N GLU A 60 5.52 -2.77 -1.02
CA GLU A 60 5.36 -1.33 -0.90
C GLU A 60 6.71 -0.61 -1.03
N ARG A 61 7.73 -1.05 -0.30
CA ARG A 61 9.08 -0.46 -0.38
C ARG A 61 9.73 -0.62 -1.76
N LYS A 62 9.41 -1.68 -2.50
CA LYS A 62 9.86 -1.87 -3.89
C LYS A 62 9.25 -0.81 -4.80
N VAL A 63 7.93 -0.60 -4.70
CA VAL A 63 7.21 0.41 -5.49
C VAL A 63 7.71 1.82 -5.15
N LEU A 64 7.76 2.17 -3.86
CA LEU A 64 8.19 3.51 -3.42
C LEU A 64 9.62 3.83 -3.86
N ARG A 65 10.56 2.87 -3.78
CA ARG A 65 11.92 3.07 -4.29
C ARG A 65 11.97 3.27 -5.80
N SER A 66 11.07 2.64 -6.55
CA SER A 66 10.94 2.88 -8.00
C SER A 66 10.41 4.28 -8.30
N ILE A 67 9.55 4.84 -7.44
CA ILE A 67 8.94 6.16 -7.61
C ILE A 67 9.94 7.26 -7.28
N TYR A 68 10.59 7.16 -6.11
CA TYR A 68 11.49 8.20 -5.62
C TYR A 68 12.88 8.08 -6.25
N GLY A 69 13.31 6.90 -6.67
CA GLY A 69 14.63 6.64 -7.27
C GLY A 69 15.77 6.43 -6.25
N PRO A 70 17.03 6.51 -6.69
CA PRO A 70 18.21 6.52 -5.83
C PRO A 70 18.49 7.91 -5.22
N ILE A 71 19.39 7.97 -4.24
CA ILE A 71 20.01 9.21 -3.72
C ILE A 71 21.40 9.33 -4.32
N ILE A 72 21.87 10.55 -4.55
CA ILE A 72 23.25 10.85 -4.92
C ILE A 72 23.96 11.34 -3.66
N GLU A 73 24.95 10.60 -3.18
CA GLU A 73 25.82 10.98 -2.07
C GLU A 73 27.27 10.98 -2.56
N ASN A 74 27.97 12.11 -2.40
CA ASN A 74 29.36 12.27 -2.84
C ASN A 74 29.62 11.89 -4.31
N GLY A 75 28.62 12.06 -5.18
CA GLY A 75 28.71 11.69 -6.60
C GLY A 75 28.39 10.22 -6.90
N GLU A 76 28.15 9.39 -5.89
CA GLU A 76 27.76 7.98 -6.05
C GLU A 76 26.26 7.76 -5.86
N TYR A 77 25.72 6.82 -6.63
CA TYR A 77 24.32 6.42 -6.51
C TYR A 77 24.13 5.42 -5.37
N ARG A 78 23.44 5.85 -4.31
CA ARG A 78 23.06 5.04 -3.17
C ARG A 78 21.58 4.61 -3.24
N ARG A 79 21.29 3.38 -2.80
CA ARG A 79 19.92 2.92 -2.54
C ARG A 79 19.39 3.56 -1.25
N ARG A 80 18.19 4.15 -1.31
CA ARG A 80 17.47 4.65 -0.11
C ARG A 80 17.25 3.55 0.93
N THR A 81 17.44 3.86 2.20
CA THR A 81 17.10 3.02 3.35
C THR A 81 15.58 2.94 3.56
N ASN A 82 15.13 2.01 4.39
CA ASN A 82 13.69 1.86 4.67
C ASN A 82 13.12 3.10 5.40
N SER A 83 13.89 3.69 6.31
CA SER A 83 13.48 4.88 7.06
C SER A 83 13.26 6.08 6.12
N GLU A 84 14.25 6.37 5.26
CA GLU A 84 14.18 7.48 4.30
C GLU A 84 12.98 7.36 3.36
N VAL A 85 12.68 6.15 2.89
CA VAL A 85 11.53 5.91 2.00
C VAL A 85 10.22 6.27 2.70
N TYR A 86 10.06 5.92 3.97
CA TYR A 86 8.84 6.23 4.73
C TYR A 86 8.75 7.72 5.12
N GLN A 87 9.87 8.35 5.45
CA GLN A 87 9.91 9.79 5.71
C GLN A 87 9.45 10.59 4.49
N ILE A 88 9.92 10.23 3.29
CA ILE A 88 9.51 10.90 2.05
C ILE A 88 8.04 10.60 1.71
N TYR A 89 7.58 9.37 1.98
CA TYR A 89 6.19 8.98 1.69
C TYR A 89 5.17 9.71 2.57
N SER A 90 5.53 10.02 3.83
CA SER A 90 4.74 10.82 4.78
C SER A 90 3.27 10.37 4.92
N LYS A 91 3.02 9.07 4.74
CA LYS A 91 1.71 8.42 4.81
C LYS A 91 1.84 7.12 5.59
N PRO A 92 0.76 6.62 6.22
CA PRO A 92 0.80 5.34 6.90
C PRO A 92 1.26 4.26 5.91
N ASN A 93 2.10 3.35 6.37
CA ASN A 93 2.51 2.19 5.59
C ASN A 93 1.31 1.26 5.32
N MET A 94 1.49 0.29 4.43
CA MET A 94 0.42 -0.63 4.04
C MET A 94 -0.18 -1.36 5.24
N LYS A 95 0.65 -1.80 6.19
CA LYS A 95 0.21 -2.51 7.39
C LYS A 95 -0.73 -1.65 8.26
N SER A 96 -0.29 -0.44 8.60
CA SER A 96 -1.08 0.51 9.40
C SER A 96 -2.39 0.88 8.67
N PHE A 97 -2.35 0.98 7.34
CA PHE A 97 -3.52 1.27 6.52
C PHE A 97 -4.55 0.14 6.54
N ILE A 98 -4.12 -1.10 6.31
CA ILE A 98 -5.01 -2.28 6.35
C ILE A 98 -5.62 -2.40 7.75
N ARG A 99 -4.82 -2.24 8.81
CA ARG A 99 -5.31 -2.31 10.19
C ARG A 99 -6.40 -1.27 10.47
N GLY A 100 -6.17 -0.01 10.10
CA GLY A 100 -7.18 1.04 10.27
C GLY A 100 -8.44 0.79 9.45
N LYS A 101 -8.30 0.25 8.23
CA LYS A 101 -9.45 -0.09 7.37
C LYS A 101 -10.28 -1.24 7.96
N LEU A 102 -9.62 -2.28 8.47
CA LEU A 102 -10.28 -3.40 9.15
C LEU A 102 -11.01 -2.94 10.41
N GLU A 103 -10.40 -2.06 11.21
CA GLU A 103 -11.01 -1.52 12.43
C GLU A 103 -12.33 -0.79 12.14
N ILE A 104 -12.34 0.08 11.13
CA ILE A 104 -13.55 0.77 10.67
C ILE A 104 -14.59 -0.23 10.14
N TYR A 105 -14.16 -1.23 9.37
CA TYR A 105 -15.06 -2.25 8.84
C TYR A 105 -15.77 -3.03 9.96
N TRP A 106 -15.02 -3.49 10.96
CA TRP A 106 -15.59 -4.22 12.10
C TRP A 106 -16.49 -3.35 12.97
N TYR A 107 -16.14 -2.08 13.16
CA TYR A 107 -17.00 -1.11 13.85
C TYR A 107 -18.35 -0.95 13.13
N ASN A 108 -18.31 -0.69 11.81
CA ASN A 108 -19.52 -0.52 11.00
C ASN A 108 -20.37 -1.78 10.97
N LYS A 109 -19.75 -2.96 10.81
CA LYS A 109 -20.45 -4.25 10.82
C LYS A 109 -21.20 -4.45 12.14
N ARG A 110 -20.52 -4.22 13.27
CA ARG A 110 -21.12 -4.31 14.60
C ARG A 110 -22.31 -3.35 14.72
N CYS A 111 -22.15 -2.08 14.35
CA CYS A 111 -23.25 -1.10 14.39
C CYS A 111 -24.47 -1.54 13.56
N ASN A 112 -24.25 -2.05 12.35
CA ASN A 112 -25.34 -2.54 11.49
C ASN A 112 -26.06 -3.74 12.10
N ASP A 113 -25.31 -4.68 12.70
CA ASP A 113 -25.88 -5.83 13.39
C ASP A 113 -26.76 -5.37 14.58
N TRP A 114 -26.31 -4.37 15.36
CA TRP A 114 -27.11 -3.75 16.45
C TRP A 114 -28.41 -3.10 15.94
N HIS A 115 -28.36 -2.40 14.80
CA HIS A 115 -29.55 -1.77 14.23
C HIS A 115 -30.56 -2.81 13.73
N TYR A 116 -30.08 -3.89 13.09
CA TYR A 116 -30.91 -5.00 12.62
C TYR A 116 -31.63 -5.73 13.76
N GLU A 117 -30.97 -5.93 14.90
CA GLU A 117 -31.57 -6.56 16.08
C GLU A 117 -32.69 -5.71 16.71
N ARG A 118 -32.59 -4.37 16.69
CA ARG A 118 -33.64 -3.47 17.20
C ARG A 118 -34.87 -3.36 16.30
N GLU A 119 -34.73 -3.51 14.99
CA GLU A 119 -35.86 -3.45 14.06
C GLU A 119 -36.70 -4.74 14.09
N LYS A 120 -36.17 -5.81 14.68
CA LYS A 120 -36.85 -7.12 14.84
C LYS A 120 -37.64 -7.28 16.15
N THR A 121 -37.48 -6.37 17.11
CA THR A 121 -38.22 -6.33 18.37
C THR A 121 -39.38 -5.34 18.29
#